data_AF-A0A7J3TAK7-F1
#
_entry.id   AF-A0A7J3TAK7-F1
#
_cell.length_a   1.000
_cell.length_b   1.000
_cell.length_c   1.000
_cell.angle_alpha   90.00
_cell.angle_beta   90.00
_cell.angle_gamma   90.00
#
_symmetry.space_group_name_H-M   'P 1'
#
loop_
_entity.id
_entity.type
_entity.pdbx_description
1 polymer ?
#
loop_
_entity_poly.entity_id
_entity_poly.type
_entity_poly.pdbx_seq_one_letter_code
_entity_poly.pdbx_strand_id
1 'polypeptide(L)'
;MNIGKGTGLLISLLVIALSGFILLLTGIWYAVIVAGLIGGLLVRKGYAVSVLSSFVGGLVSVGILLLTLPTTYLMPTMDEVASISGIGVTLLLALMFIITGLLALSGSLIGTFFVYAIGGGRANPPR
;
A
#
# COMPACT_ATOMS: atom_id res chain seq x y z
N MET A 1 15.65 9.69 23.47
CA MET A 1 16.05 10.14 22.13
C MET A 1 14.86 10.00 21.18
N ASN A 2 14.26 11.12 20.76
CA ASN A 2 13.02 11.17 19.95
C ASN A 2 13.26 10.84 18.46
N ILE A 3 13.84 9.66 18.18
CA ILE A 3 13.83 9.07 16.83
C ILE A 3 12.46 8.40 16.54
N GLY A 4 11.51 8.47 17.48
CA GLY A 4 10.51 7.42 17.66
C GLY A 4 9.20 7.46 16.87
N LYS A 5 8.89 8.48 16.05
CA LYS A 5 7.58 8.54 15.35
C LYS A 5 7.67 8.84 13.85
N GLY A 6 8.38 9.88 13.44
CA GLY A 6 8.51 10.26 12.03
C GLY A 6 9.34 9.25 11.22
N THR A 7 10.44 8.79 11.77
CA THR A 7 11.34 7.83 11.10
C THR A 7 10.68 6.47 10.88
N GLY A 8 9.89 5.97 11.84
CA GLY A 8 9.13 4.73 11.70
C GLY A 8 8.02 4.81 10.65
N LEU A 9 7.36 5.97 10.52
CA LEU A 9 6.38 6.21 9.47
C LEU A 9 7.04 6.17 8.09
N LEU A 10 8.14 6.90 7.91
CA LEU A 10 8.88 6.96 6.66
C LEU A 10 9.40 5.59 6.22
N ILE A 11 10.04 4.84 7.14
CA ILE A 11 10.55 3.50 6.85
C ILE A 11 9.40 2.59 6.40
N SER A 12 8.27 2.61 7.12
CA SER A 12 7.13 1.79 6.73
C SER A 12 6.55 2.17 5.39
N LEU A 13 6.46 3.47 5.10
CA LEU A 13 5.94 3.95 3.83
C LEU A 13 6.84 3.47 2.69
N LEU A 14 8.15 3.61 2.83
CA LEU A 14 9.12 3.15 1.83
C LEU A 14 9.05 1.64 1.61
N VAL A 15 8.98 0.85 2.69
CA VAL A 15 8.86 -0.62 2.60
C VAL A 15 7.61 -1.01 1.83
N ILE A 16 6.45 -0.41 2.15
CA ILE A 16 5.17 -0.75 1.51
C ILE A 16 5.15 -0.26 0.06
N ALA A 17 5.65 0.95 -0.22
CA ALA A 17 5.69 1.49 -1.57
C ALA A 17 6.56 0.65 -2.50
N LEU A 18 7.77 0.29 -2.07
CA LEU A 18 8.70 -0.50 -2.86
C LEU A 18 8.24 -1.95 -3.04
N SER A 19 7.81 -2.61 -1.96
CA SER A 19 7.27 -3.97 -2.06
C SER A 19 5.98 -4.02 -2.87
N GLY A 20 5.09 -3.05 -2.69
CA GLY A 20 3.87 -2.90 -3.48
C GLY A 20 4.17 -2.73 -4.97
N PHE A 21 5.14 -1.88 -5.32
CA PHE A 21 5.56 -1.68 -6.70
C PHE A 21 6.10 -2.98 -7.32
N ILE A 22 7.02 -3.67 -6.63
CA ILE A 22 7.59 -4.95 -7.11
C ILE A 22 6.48 -5.99 -7.32
N LEU A 23 5.51 -6.05 -6.40
CA LEU A 23 4.40 -6.99 -6.49
C LEU A 23 3.41 -6.61 -7.61
N LEU A 24 3.17 -5.32 -7.86
CA LEU A 24 2.37 -4.87 -8.99
C LEU A 24 2.99 -5.23 -10.34
N LEU A 25 4.32 -5.25 -10.45
CA LEU A 25 5.00 -5.69 -11.69
C LEU A 25 4.72 -7.15 -12.06
N THR A 26 4.26 -7.97 -11.11
CA THR A 26 3.86 -9.37 -11.39
C THR A 26 2.53 -9.46 -12.16
N GLY A 27 1.77 -8.37 -12.27
CA GLY A 27 0.45 -8.34 -12.88
C GLY A 27 -0.68 -8.84 -11.96
N ILE A 28 -0.36 -9.35 -10.77
CA ILE A 28 -1.36 -9.80 -9.79
C ILE A 28 -1.67 -8.66 -8.82
N TRP A 29 -2.74 -7.91 -9.10
CA TRP A 29 -3.09 -6.70 -8.34
C TRP A 29 -3.31 -6.96 -6.84
N TYR A 30 -3.90 -8.10 -6.49
CA TYR A 30 -4.15 -8.51 -5.10
C TYR A 30 -2.88 -8.82 -4.31
N ALA A 31 -1.74 -9.01 -4.98
CA ALA A 31 -0.47 -9.27 -4.31
C ALA A 31 -0.05 -8.10 -3.40
N VAL A 32 -0.55 -6.89 -3.64
CA VAL A 32 -0.30 -5.71 -2.80
C VAL A 32 -0.76 -5.89 -1.34
N ILE A 33 -1.69 -6.81 -1.06
CA ILE A 33 -2.04 -7.20 0.30
C ILE A 33 -0.79 -7.71 1.05
N VAL A 34 0.10 -8.43 0.36
CA VAL A 34 1.35 -8.95 0.95
C VAL A 34 2.33 -7.80 1.28
N ALA A 35 2.40 -6.76 0.44
CA ALA A 35 3.19 -5.56 0.75
C ALA A 35 2.72 -4.89 2.05
N GLY A 36 1.39 -4.75 2.18
CA GLY A 36 0.75 -4.27 3.40
C GLY A 36 1.10 -5.13 4.61
N LEU A 37 0.99 -6.45 4.48
CA LEU A 37 1.31 -7.42 5.53
C LEU A 37 2.75 -7.29 5.99
N ILE A 38 3.71 -7.24 5.07
CA ILE A 38 5.14 -7.05 5.35
C ILE A 38 5.36 -5.74 6.12
N GLY A 39 4.75 -4.64 5.67
CA GLY A 39 4.87 -3.34 6.35
C GLY A 39 4.24 -3.31 7.74
N GLY A 40 3.16 -4.07 7.97
CA GLY A 40 2.53 -4.23 9.28
C GLY A 40 3.34 -5.11 10.24
N LEU A 41 3.99 -6.16 9.73
CA LEU A 41 4.80 -7.08 10.54
C LEU A 41 6.17 -6.49 10.90
N LEU A 42 6.84 -5.82 9.96
CA LEU A 42 8.23 -5.36 10.14
C LEU A 42 8.36 -4.08 10.98
N VAL A 43 7.35 -3.20 10.95
CA VAL A 43 7.42 -1.91 11.64
C VAL A 43 6.42 -1.91 12.79
N ARG A 44 6.93 -2.10 14.03
CA ARG A 44 6.13 -1.93 15.25
C ARG A 44 5.75 -0.46 15.40
N LYS A 45 4.51 -0.14 15.05
CA LYS A 45 3.95 1.21 15.04
C LYS A 45 2.54 1.19 15.60
N GLY A 46 2.09 2.35 16.10
CA GLY A 46 0.71 2.50 16.55
C GLY A 46 -0.28 2.35 15.38
N TYR A 47 -1.52 1.95 15.70
CA TYR A 47 -2.58 1.68 14.71
C TYR A 47 -2.75 2.81 13.68
N ALA A 48 -2.80 4.07 14.14
CA ALA A 48 -2.95 5.24 13.26
C ALA A 48 -1.78 5.39 12.25
N VAL A 49 -0.55 5.15 12.69
CA VAL A 49 0.64 5.19 11.82
C VAL A 49 0.59 4.03 10.84
N SER A 50 0.09 2.86 11.26
CA SER A 50 -0.13 1.71 10.38
C SER A 50 -1.11 2.02 9.27
N VAL A 51 -2.26 2.58 9.60
CA VAL A 51 -3.29 2.93 8.60
C VAL A 51 -2.73 3.93 7.59
N LEU A 52 -2.15 5.03 8.07
CA LEU A 52 -1.70 6.12 7.21
C LEU A 52 -0.54 5.69 6.30
N SER A 53 0.51 5.07 6.85
CA SER A 53 1.67 4.65 6.05
C SER A 53 1.33 3.58 5.02
N SER A 54 0.38 2.69 5.30
CA SER A 54 0.01 1.61 4.40
C SER A 54 -0.90 2.08 3.28
N PHE A 55 -1.88 2.93 3.59
CA PHE A 55 -2.73 3.53 2.57
C PHE A 55 -1.89 4.40 1.61
N VAL A 56 -1.10 5.33 2.17
CA VAL A 56 -0.24 6.22 1.37
C VAL A 56 0.84 5.42 0.64
N GLY A 57 1.45 4.41 1.26
CA GLY A 57 2.42 3.53 0.60
C GLY A 57 1.81 2.79 -0.60
N GLY A 58 0.57 2.32 -0.47
CA GLY A 58 -0.19 1.72 -1.58
C GLY A 58 -0.44 2.71 -2.72
N LEU A 59 -0.84 3.96 -2.42
CA LEU A 59 -0.98 5.02 -3.43
C LEU A 59 0.35 5.28 -4.16
N VAL A 60 1.43 5.44 -3.39
CA VAL A 60 2.76 5.70 -3.95
C VAL A 60 3.23 4.54 -4.81
N SER A 61 2.92 3.29 -4.46
CA SER A 61 3.30 2.13 -5.27
C SER A 61 2.68 2.16 -6.68
N VAL A 62 1.43 2.60 -6.81
CA VAL A 62 0.78 2.82 -8.12
C VAL A 62 1.45 3.98 -8.85
N GLY A 63 1.74 5.08 -8.14
CA GLY A 63 2.46 6.21 -8.72
C GLY A 63 3.81 5.81 -9.32
N ILE A 64 4.60 5.02 -8.59
CA ILE A 64 5.89 4.49 -9.08
C ILE A 64 5.66 3.60 -10.31
N LEU A 65 4.65 2.72 -10.28
CA LEU A 65 4.31 1.85 -11.41
C LEU A 65 4.03 2.66 -12.68
N LEU A 66 3.17 3.67 -12.59
CA LEU A 66 2.79 4.53 -13.71
C LEU A 66 3.97 5.35 -14.24
N LEU A 67 4.90 5.77 -13.38
CA LEU A 67 6.12 6.48 -13.78
C LEU A 67 7.15 5.56 -14.45
N THR A 68 7.10 4.26 -14.17
CA THR A 68 8.09 3.29 -14.69
C THR A 68 7.63 2.64 -15.99
N LEU A 69 6.32 2.49 -16.20
CA LEU A 69 5.76 1.92 -17.43
C LEU A 69 5.76 2.95 -18.57
N PRO A 70 6.29 2.63 -19.76
CA PRO A 70 6.26 3.55 -20.88
C PRO A 70 4.82 3.86 -21.30
N THR A 71 4.52 5.16 -21.50
CA THR A 71 3.18 5.64 -21.87
C THR A 71 2.67 5.04 -23.18
N THR A 72 3.58 4.67 -24.08
CA THR A 72 3.29 4.00 -25.36
C THR A 72 2.55 2.66 -25.18
N TYR A 73 2.79 1.95 -24.08
CA TYR A 73 2.11 0.69 -23.76
C TYR A 73 0.97 0.91 -22.76
N LEU A 74 1.13 1.82 -21.81
CA LEU A 74 0.18 2.02 -20.73
C LEU A 74 -1.12 2.69 -21.20
N MET A 75 -1.06 3.80 -21.94
CA MET A 75 -2.24 4.57 -22.34
C MET A 75 -3.24 3.74 -23.18
N PRO A 76 -2.81 3.00 -24.24
CA PRO A 76 -3.73 2.18 -25.02
C PRO A 76 -4.44 1.12 -24.17
N THR A 77 -3.71 0.45 -23.27
CA THR A 77 -4.30 -0.55 -22.39
C THR A 77 -5.30 0.08 -21.40
N MET A 78 -5.00 1.28 -20.89
CA MET A 78 -5.91 1.99 -20.00
C MET A 78 -7.18 2.46 -20.72
N ASP A 79 -7.07 2.92 -21.97
CA ASP A 79 -8.20 3.31 -22.81
C ASP A 79 -9.11 2.11 -23.13
N GLU A 80 -8.53 0.96 -23.45
CA GLU A 80 -9.28 -0.29 -23.67
C GLU A 80 -10.04 -0.72 -22.41
N VAL A 81 -9.38 -0.75 -21.26
CA VAL A 81 -10.01 -1.12 -19.98
C VAL A 81 -11.11 -0.13 -19.62
N ALA A 82 -10.87 1.18 -19.79
CA ALA A 82 -11.86 2.24 -19.57
C ALA A 82 -13.10 2.05 -20.47
N SER A 83 -12.89 1.73 -21.76
CA SER A 83 -13.96 1.47 -22.71
C SER A 83 -14.78 0.24 -22.34
N ILE A 84 -14.13 -0.88 -21.99
CA ILE A 84 -14.80 -2.14 -21.61
C ILE A 84 -15.62 -1.95 -20.33
N SER A 85 -15.08 -1.23 -19.35
CA SER A 85 -15.73 -0.98 -18.07
C SER A 85 -16.75 0.17 -18.10
N GLY A 86 -16.85 0.90 -19.22
CA GLY A 86 -17.76 2.03 -19.39
C GLY A 86 -17.45 3.23 -18.50
N ILE A 87 -16.23 3.33 -17.97
CA ILE A 87 -15.78 4.43 -17.09
C ILE A 87 -14.64 5.19 -17.74
N GLY A 88 -14.58 6.50 -17.53
CA GLY A 88 -13.48 7.33 -18.05
C GLY A 88 -12.12 6.94 -17.45
N VAL A 89 -11.06 7.11 -18.23
CA VAL A 89 -9.66 6.79 -17.84
C VAL A 89 -9.25 7.46 -16.53
N THR A 90 -9.66 8.72 -16.32
CA THR A 90 -9.40 9.46 -15.08
C THR A 90 -10.02 8.77 -13.87
N LEU A 91 -11.25 8.26 -14.01
CA LEU A 91 -11.93 7.54 -12.94
C LEU A 91 -11.28 6.17 -12.70
N LEU A 92 -10.90 5.47 -13.78
CA LEU A 92 -10.16 4.21 -13.69
C LEU A 92 -8.84 4.40 -12.91
N LEU A 93 -8.06 5.43 -13.24
CA LEU A 93 -6.83 5.78 -12.52
C LEU A 93 -7.11 6.03 -11.03
N ALA A 94 -8.10 6.88 -10.72
CA ALA A 94 -8.45 7.19 -9.34
C ALA A 94 -8.83 5.93 -8.55
N LEU A 95 -9.60 5.02 -9.16
CA LEU A 95 -9.98 3.74 -8.57
C LEU A 95 -8.76 2.84 -8.38
N MET A 96 -7.83 2.75 -9.34
CA MET A 96 -6.61 1.97 -9.19
C MET A 96 -5.79 2.44 -7.99
N PHE A 97 -5.62 3.75 -7.81
CA PHE A 97 -4.97 4.32 -6.63
C PHE A 97 -5.71 3.91 -5.35
N ILE A 98 -7.00 4.22 -5.25
CA ILE A 98 -7.79 3.98 -4.05
C ILE A 98 -7.82 2.50 -3.68
N ILE A 99 -8.12 1.62 -4.63
CA ILE A 99 -8.21 0.18 -4.40
C ILE A 99 -6.85 -0.36 -3.95
N THR A 100 -5.75 0.06 -4.58
CA THR A 100 -4.41 -0.38 -4.19
C THR A 100 -4.05 0.09 -2.77
N GLY A 101 -4.40 1.33 -2.43
CA GLY A 101 -4.28 1.85 -1.07
C GLY A 101 -5.07 1.01 -0.05
N LEU A 102 -6.31 0.65 -0.37
CA LEU A 102 -7.17 -0.18 0.49
C LEU A 102 -6.64 -1.62 0.63
N LEU A 103 -6.08 -2.20 -0.43
CA LEU A 103 -5.45 -3.53 -0.40
C LEU A 103 -4.18 -3.54 0.45
N ALA A 104 -3.33 -2.52 0.32
CA ALA A 104 -2.16 -2.37 1.19
C ALA A 104 -2.57 -2.14 2.65
N LEU A 105 -3.63 -1.36 2.88
CA LEU A 105 -4.20 -1.15 4.21
C LEU A 105 -4.68 -2.46 4.83
N SER A 106 -5.47 -3.27 4.10
CA SER A 106 -6.03 -4.52 4.64
C SER A 106 -4.93 -5.50 5.06
N GLY A 107 -3.91 -5.69 4.22
CA GLY A 107 -2.74 -6.50 4.57
C GLY A 107 -2.01 -5.99 5.81
N SER A 108 -1.85 -4.67 5.91
CA SER A 108 -1.19 -4.05 7.06
C SER A 108 -2.00 -4.19 8.35
N LEU A 109 -3.32 -4.12 8.30
CA LEU A 109 -4.17 -4.34 9.48
C LEU A 109 -4.04 -5.78 9.98
N ILE A 110 -4.00 -6.75 9.08
CA ILE A 110 -3.75 -8.16 9.41
C ILE A 110 -2.39 -8.31 10.08
N GLY A 111 -1.32 -7.78 9.48
CA GLY A 111 0.03 -7.88 10.03
C GLY A 111 0.17 -7.23 11.40
N THR A 112 -0.39 -6.04 11.55
CA THR A 112 -0.41 -5.30 12.82
C THR A 112 -1.17 -6.09 13.88
N PHE A 113 -2.34 -6.68 13.55
CA PHE A 113 -3.09 -7.53 14.46
C PHE A 113 -2.28 -8.76 14.91
N PHE A 114 -1.59 -9.45 14.00
CA PHE A 114 -0.71 -10.57 14.36
C PHE A 114 0.41 -10.15 15.32
N VAL A 115 1.05 -9.00 15.10
CA VAL A 115 2.08 -8.48 16.00
C VAL A 115 1.50 -8.18 17.39
N TYR A 116 0.28 -7.63 17.47
CA TYR A 116 -0.38 -7.36 18.75
C TYR A 116 -0.80 -8.64 19.48
N ALA A 117 -1.32 -9.64 18.75
CA ALA A 117 -1.75 -10.92 19.31
C ALA A 117 -0.57 -11.77 19.82
N ILE A 118 0.51 -11.88 19.03
CA ILE A 118 1.71 -12.66 19.37
C ILE A 118 2.60 -11.92 20.37
N GLY A 119 2.63 -10.59 20.31
CA GLY A 119 3.44 -9.74 21.18
C GLY A 119 2.95 -9.59 22.62
N GLY A 120 1.81 -10.21 22.99
CA GLY A 120 1.30 -10.31 24.35
C GLY A 120 1.16 -8.97 25.08
N GLY A 121 0.16 -8.15 24.74
CA GLY A 121 -0.37 -7.08 25.60
C GLY A 121 0.61 -6.00 26.11
N ARG A 122 1.86 -5.93 25.62
CA ARG A 122 2.91 -5.03 26.15
C ARG A 122 3.28 -3.86 25.24
N ALA A 123 2.47 -3.56 24.23
CA ALA A 123 2.52 -2.28 23.56
C ALA A 123 1.20 -1.57 23.85
N ASN A 124 1.22 -0.66 24.84
CA ASN A 124 0.14 0.20 25.32
C ASN A 124 -1.16 0.17 24.50
N PRO A 125 -2.32 -0.18 25.11
CA PRO A 125 -3.59 0.00 24.44
C PRO A 125 -3.75 1.47 24.00
N PRO A 126 -4.49 1.71 22.90
CA PRO A 126 -4.76 3.06 22.42
C PRO A 126 -5.38 3.89 23.56
N ARG A 127 -4.77 5.03 23.87
CA ARG A 127 -5.46 6.16 24.50
C ARG A 127 -5.93 7.08 23.39
#